data_AF-A0A8T5HZJ0-F1
#
_entry.id   AF-A0A8T5HZJ0-F1
#
_cell.length_a   1.000
_cell.length_b   1.000
_cell.length_c   1.000
_cell.angle_alpha   90.00
_cell.angle_beta   90.00
_cell.angle_gamma   90.00
#
_symmetry.space_group_name_H-M   'P 1'
#
loop_
_entity.id
_entity.type
_entity.pdbx_description
1 polymer ?
#
loop_
_entity_poly.entity_id
_entity_poly.type
_entity_poly.pdbx_seq_one_letter_code
_entity_poly.pdbx_strand_id
1 'polypeptide(L)'
;FASALKLSAETQSKSVEILEMARDIELTSGRGPTGIAAAALYVASLIHGEKRTQREVADVAGVTEVTIRNRYKELIKKLKLTKEVEKSKKK
;
A
#
# COMPACT_ATOMS: atom_id res chain seq x y z
N PHE A 1 11.66 -2.00 -0.69
CA PHE A 1 10.83 -1.17 -1.61
C PHE A 1 10.74 0.28 -1.18
N ALA A 2 10.30 0.54 0.06
CA ALA A 2 10.19 1.87 0.66
C ALA A 2 11.37 2.84 0.42
N SER A 3 12.59 2.41 0.74
CA SER A 3 13.79 3.24 0.61
C SER A 3 14.12 3.59 -0.85
N ALA A 4 13.83 2.69 -1.78
CA ALA A 4 14.04 2.92 -3.22
C ALA A 4 13.05 3.96 -3.79
N LEU A 5 11.87 4.08 -3.19
CA LEU A 5 10.87 5.10 -3.52
C LEU A 5 11.06 6.42 -2.76
N LYS A 6 12.14 6.55 -1.98
CA LYS A 6 12.47 7.75 -1.18
C LYS A 6 11.28 8.24 -0.34
N LEU A 7 10.52 7.31 0.24
CA LEU A 7 9.37 7.62 1.08
C LEU A 7 9.81 7.99 2.50
N SER A 8 9.10 8.92 3.14
CA SER A 8 9.38 9.33 4.53
C SER A 8 9.25 8.15 5.51
N ALA A 9 9.93 8.27 6.66
CA ALA A 9 9.81 7.26 7.72
C ALA A 9 8.35 7.07 8.17
N GLU A 10 7.53 8.13 8.18
CA GLU A 10 6.11 8.07 8.50
C GLU A 10 5.35 7.18 7.51
N THR A 11 5.56 7.37 6.21
CA THR A 11 4.96 6.52 5.17
C THR A 11 5.42 5.08 5.27
N GLN A 12 6.68 4.84 5.63
CA GLN A 12 7.20 3.48 5.83
C GLN A 12 6.53 2.80 7.01
N SER A 13 6.49 3.46 8.16
CA SER A 13 5.80 2.95 9.36
C SER A 13 4.33 2.67 9.06
N LYS A 14 3.64 3.58 8.37
CA LYS A 14 2.24 3.37 8.01
C LYS A 14 2.04 2.18 7.08
N SER A 15 2.97 1.91 6.17
CA SER A 15 2.91 0.73 5.31
C SER A 15 3.04 -0.58 6.09
N VAL A 16 3.86 -0.60 7.16
CA VAL A 16 4.00 -1.74 8.06
C VAL A 16 2.71 -1.94 8.85
N GLU A 17 2.13 -0.88 9.43
CA GLU A 17 0.84 -0.95 10.11
C GLU A 17 -0.26 -1.55 9.21
N ILE A 18 -0.35 -1.09 7.96
CA ILE A 18 -1.34 -1.61 6.98
C ILE A 18 -1.10 -3.08 6.69
N LEU A 19 0.15 -3.50 6.58
CA LEU A 19 0.51 -4.89 6.35
C LEU A 19 0.16 -5.78 7.56
N GLU A 20 0.40 -5.31 8.77
CA GLU A 20 0.01 -6.00 10.00
C GLU A 20 -1.51 -6.12 10.11
N MET A 21 -2.25 -5.02 9.93
CA MET A 21 -3.71 -5.05 9.90
C MET A 21 -4.24 -6.05 8.86
N ALA A 22 -3.63 -6.13 7.68
CA ALA A 22 -3.99 -7.11 6.66
C ALA A 22 -3.70 -8.55 7.08
N ARG A 23 -2.64 -8.79 7.85
CA ARG A 23 -2.31 -10.11 8.42
C ARG A 23 -3.31 -10.52 9.49
N ASP A 24 -3.69 -9.62 10.39
CA ASP A 24 -4.65 -9.87 11.47
C ASP A 24 -6.03 -10.29 10.96
N ILE A 25 -6.45 -9.79 9.79
CA ILE A 25 -7.73 -10.19 9.16
C ILE A 25 -7.56 -11.31 8.12
N GLU A 26 -6.41 -11.99 8.11
CA GLU A 26 -6.06 -13.08 7.18
C GLU A 26 -6.19 -12.71 5.69
N LEU A 27 -6.08 -11.41 5.37
CA LEU A 27 -6.16 -10.91 4.00
C LEU A 27 -4.89 -11.23 3.20
N THR A 28 -3.85 -11.77 3.83
CA THR A 28 -2.59 -12.20 3.21
C THR A 28 -2.61 -13.66 2.76
N SER A 29 -3.54 -14.48 3.27
CA SER A 29 -3.59 -15.93 3.01
C SER A 29 -3.86 -16.25 1.54
N GLY A 30 -3.04 -17.13 0.95
CA GLY A 30 -3.13 -17.55 -0.46
C GLY A 30 -2.67 -16.48 -1.48
N ARG A 31 -1.94 -15.46 -1.03
CA ARG A 31 -1.50 -14.33 -1.87
C ARG A 31 0.00 -14.14 -1.76
N GLY A 32 0.62 -13.70 -2.86
CA GLY A 32 2.04 -13.39 -2.86
C GLY A 32 2.37 -12.27 -1.86
N PRO A 33 3.26 -12.49 -0.88
CA PRO A 33 3.56 -11.52 0.18
C PRO A 33 4.09 -10.20 -0.39
N THR A 34 4.90 -10.26 -1.44
CA THR A 34 5.44 -9.10 -2.16
C THR A 34 4.35 -8.18 -2.68
N GLY A 35 3.29 -8.74 -3.27
CA GLY A 35 2.19 -7.95 -3.83
C GLY A 35 1.36 -7.23 -2.76
N ILE A 36 1.20 -7.84 -1.59
CA ILE A 36 0.50 -7.21 -0.46
C ILE A 36 1.37 -6.12 0.16
N ALA A 37 2.65 -6.38 0.41
CA ALA A 37 3.57 -5.39 0.96
C ALA A 37 3.71 -4.17 0.04
N ALA A 38 3.83 -4.39 -1.28
CA ALA A 38 3.88 -3.32 -2.26
C ALA A 38 2.57 -2.50 -2.30
N ALA A 39 1.42 -3.16 -2.20
CA ALA A 39 0.14 -2.47 -2.13
C ALA A 39 -0.06 -1.70 -0.81
N ALA A 40 0.39 -2.22 0.32
CA ALA A 40 0.36 -1.53 1.60
C ALA A 40 1.21 -0.25 1.55
N LEU A 41 2.39 -0.32 0.94
CA LEU A 41 3.25 0.84 0.70
C LEU A 41 2.58 1.88 -0.21
N TYR A 42 1.92 1.43 -1.29
CA TYR A 42 1.15 2.32 -2.15
C TYR A 42 0.02 3.02 -1.38
N VAL A 43 -0.75 2.30 -0.56
CA VAL A 43 -1.82 2.89 0.26
C VAL A 43 -1.25 3.91 1.26
N ALA A 44 -0.17 3.59 1.96
CA ALA A 44 0.49 4.52 2.88
C ALA A 44 0.95 5.80 2.16
N SER A 45 1.55 5.66 0.98
CA SER A 45 1.98 6.79 0.15
C SER A 45 0.82 7.70 -0.24
N LEU A 46 -0.37 7.14 -0.47
CA LEU A 46 -1.57 7.93 -0.73
C LEU A 46 -2.02 8.68 0.53
N ILE A 47 -2.07 8.01 1.69
CA ILE A 47 -2.52 8.59 2.96
C ILE A 47 -1.66 9.79 3.37
N HIS A 48 -0.34 9.69 3.21
CA HIS A 48 0.60 10.77 3.56
C HIS A 48 0.81 11.80 2.44
N GLY A 49 0.16 11.64 1.29
CA GLY A 49 0.30 12.55 0.15
C GLY A 49 1.61 12.41 -0.63
N GLU A 50 2.45 11.44 -0.30
CA GLU A 50 3.69 11.10 -1.02
C GLU A 50 3.40 10.23 -2.25
N LYS A 51 2.57 10.76 -3.15
CA LYS A 51 2.01 9.99 -4.28
C LYS A 51 3.12 9.34 -5.12
N ARG A 52 3.04 8.01 -5.21
CA ARG A 52 3.75 7.20 -6.21
C ARG A 52 2.76 6.60 -7.19
N THR A 53 3.17 6.40 -8.43
CA THR A 53 2.37 5.65 -9.40
C THR A 53 2.37 4.16 -9.04
N GLN A 54 1.31 3.46 -9.45
CA GLN A 54 1.27 1.99 -9.31
C GLN A 54 2.43 1.32 -10.04
N ARG A 55 2.88 1.93 -11.16
CA ARG A 55 4.04 1.50 -11.95
C ARG A 55 5.34 1.61 -11.17
N GLU A 56 5.66 2.77 -10.60
CA GLU A 56 6.88 2.95 -9.78
C GLU A 56 6.95 1.91 -8.65
N VAL A 57 5.82 1.67 -7.97
CA VAL A 57 5.75 0.68 -6.89
C VAL A 57 5.91 -0.74 -7.43
N ALA A 58 5.28 -1.05 -8.56
CA ALA A 58 5.36 -2.36 -9.22
C ALA A 58 6.79 -2.67 -9.69
N ASP A 59 7.45 -1.72 -10.34
CA ASP A 59 8.82 -1.84 -10.84
C ASP A 59 9.80 -2.11 -9.69
N VAL A 60 9.70 -1.35 -8.59
CA VAL A 60 10.56 -1.53 -7.41
C VAL A 60 10.27 -2.85 -6.68
N ALA A 61 9.02 -3.31 -6.68
CA ALA A 61 8.60 -4.53 -6.01
C ALA A 61 8.75 -5.81 -6.86
N GLY A 62 9.08 -5.69 -8.15
CA GLY A 62 9.16 -6.83 -9.06
C GLY A 62 7.80 -7.51 -9.26
N VAL A 63 6.71 -6.74 -9.28
CA VAL A 63 5.35 -7.23 -9.53
C VAL A 63 4.71 -6.44 -10.66
N THR A 64 3.49 -6.81 -11.06
CA THR A 64 2.76 -6.07 -12.09
C THR A 64 1.93 -4.92 -11.50
N GLU A 65 1.67 -3.88 -12.28
CA GLU A 65 0.73 -2.82 -11.91
C GLU A 65 -0.66 -3.37 -11.56
N VAL A 66 -1.11 -4.41 -12.26
CA VAL A 66 -2.40 -5.07 -12.01
C VAL A 66 -2.41 -5.73 -10.63
N THR A 67 -1.30 -6.33 -10.22
CA THR A 67 -1.13 -6.87 -8.86
C THR A 67 -1.30 -5.76 -7.83
N ILE A 68 -0.59 -4.64 -7.97
CA ILE A 68 -0.74 -3.49 -7.06
C ILE A 68 -2.19 -3.01 -7.03
N ARG A 69 -2.80 -2.83 -8.22
CA ARG A 69 -4.18 -2.35 -8.39
C ARG A 69 -5.21 -3.18 -7.64
N ASN A 70 -5.13 -4.49 -7.79
CA ASN A 70 -6.08 -5.41 -7.17
C ASN A 70 -5.88 -5.42 -5.66
N ARG A 71 -4.63 -5.51 -5.19
CA ARG A 71 -4.32 -5.61 -3.77
C ARG A 71 -4.62 -4.33 -2.99
N TYR A 72 -4.32 -3.14 -3.54
CA TYR A 72 -4.61 -1.90 -2.82
C TYR A 72 -6.12 -1.68 -2.68
N LYS A 73 -6.92 -2.03 -3.71
CA LYS A 73 -8.39 -1.96 -3.63
C LYS A 73 -8.94 -2.88 -2.55
N GLU A 74 -8.41 -4.10 -2.46
CA GLU A 74 -8.77 -5.04 -1.40
C GLU A 74 -8.43 -4.49 -0.01
N LEU A 75 -7.20 -3.96 0.17
CA LEU A 75 -6.76 -3.36 1.43
C LEU A 75 -7.67 -2.22 1.85
N ILE A 76 -7.92 -1.25 0.97
CA ILE A 76 -8.78 -0.09 1.28
C ILE A 76 -10.19 -0.54 1.68
N LYS A 77 -10.76 -1.50 0.96
CA LYS A 77 -12.11 -2.00 1.22
C LYS A 77 -12.20 -2.76 2.54
N LYS A 78 -11.26 -3.68 2.78
CA LYS A 78 -11.29 -4.60 3.94
C LYS A 78 -10.86 -3.93 5.23
N LEU A 79 -9.89 -3.01 5.16
CA LEU A 79 -9.40 -2.24 6.30
C LEU A 79 -10.16 -0.92 6.51
N LYS A 80 -11.18 -0.64 5.68
CA LYS A 80 -12.01 0.58 5.74
C LYS A 80 -11.20 1.89 5.65
N LEU A 81 -10.05 1.85 4.96
CA LEU A 81 -9.13 2.99 4.81
C LEU A 81 -9.59 4.03 3.78
N THR A 82 -10.76 3.86 3.16
CA THR A 82 -11.28 4.76 2.12
C THR A 82 -11.30 6.22 2.59
N LYS A 83 -11.72 6.46 3.84
CA LYS A 83 -11.82 7.80 4.41
C LYS A 83 -10.45 8.45 4.62
N GLU A 84 -9.43 7.68 4.99
CA GLU A 84 -8.07 8.22 5.18
C GLU A 84 -7.45 8.61 3.86
N VAL A 85 -7.60 7.75 2.84
CA VAL A 85 -7.15 8.05 1.47
C VAL A 85 -7.90 9.24 0.89
N GLU A 86 -9.19 9.41 1.14
CA GLU A 86 -9.95 10.57 0.65
C GLU A 86 -9.59 11.88 1.35
N LYS A 87 -9.32 11.85 2.66
CA LYS A 87 -8.87 13.03 3.41
C LYS A 87 -7.56 13.58 2.86
N SER A 88 -6.62 12.72 2.50
CA SER A 88 -5.33 13.11 1.91
C SER A 88 -5.45 13.82 0.55
N LYS A 89 -6.53 13.56 -0.21
CA LYS A 89 -6.75 14.18 -1.54
C LYS A 89 -7.33 15.59 -1.47
N LYS A 90 -7.91 15.98 -0.33
CA LYS A 90 -8.55 17.29 -0.11
C LYS A 90 -7.61 18.30 0.55
N LYS A 91 -6.41 17.87 0.92
CA LYS A 91 -5.36 18.69 1.53
C LYS A 91 -4.36 19.06 0.44
#